data_AF-A0A1M5X8X6-F1
#
_entry.id   AF-A0A1M5X8X6-F1
#
_cell.length_a   1.000
_cell.length_b   1.000
_cell.length_c   1.000
_cell.angle_alpha   90.00
_cell.angle_beta   90.00
_cell.angle_gamma   90.00
#
_symmetry.space_group_name_H-M   'P 1'
#
loop_
_entity.id
_entity.type
_entity.pdbx_description
1 polymer ?
#
loop_
_entity_poly.entity_id
_entity_poly.type
_entity_poly.pdbx_seq_one_letter_code
_entity_poly.pdbx_strand_id
1 'polypeptide(L)' 'MAHPVQPIEEAPKAIQLAVDLIYLLEANEVDPVTALEALQIVRHDLERKITAAAPEKTIKQ' A
#
# COMPACT_ATOMS: atom_id res chain seq x y z
N MET A 1 -19.03 20.43 16.98
CA MET A 1 -17.74 19.95 17.51
C MET A 1 -16.83 19.69 16.32
N ALA A 2 -15.91 20.60 16.03
CA ALA A 2 -14.94 20.40 14.95
C ALA A 2 -13.94 19.34 15.44
N HIS A 3 -13.88 18.21 14.75
CA HIS A 3 -12.78 17.27 14.96
C HIS A 3 -11.52 17.95 14.39
N PRO A 4 -10.43 18.08 15.16
CA PRO A 4 -9.18 18.56 14.59
C PRO A 4 -8.75 17.53 13.55
N VAL A 5 -8.82 17.91 12.27
CA VAL A 5 -8.19 17.14 11.20
C VAL A 5 -6.71 17.20 11.52
N GLN A 6 -6.16 16.11 12.06
CA GLN A 6 -4.72 16.02 12.25
C GLN A 6 -4.07 16.16 10.87
N PRO A 7 -2.98 16.93 10.73
CA PRO A 7 -2.28 17.05 9.47
C PRO A 7 -1.94 15.66 8.93
N ILE A 8 -2.22 15.42 7.65
CA ILE A 8 -1.88 14.14 6.98
C ILE A 8 -0.39 13.83 7.16
N GLU A 9 0.46 14.87 7.18
CA GLU A 9 1.91 14.78 7.41
C GLU A 9 2.28 14.12 8.75
N GLU A 10 1.40 14.18 9.76
CA GLU A 10 1.58 13.55 11.07
C GLU A 10 0.99 12.13 11.15
N ALA A 11 0.26 11.68 10.12
CA ALA A 11 -0.35 10.36 10.09
C ALA A 11 0.70 9.25 9.93
N PRO A 12 0.41 8.01 10.34
CA PRO A 12 1.22 6.85 9.98
C PRO A 12 1.56 6.81 8.50
N LYS A 13 2.80 6.42 8.15
CA LYS A 13 3.31 6.43 6.77
C LYS A 13 2.44 5.64 5.78
N ALA A 14 1.80 4.56 6.24
CA ALA A 14 0.86 3.79 5.43
C ALA A 14 -0.41 4.58 5.07
N ILE A 15 -0.89 5.44 5.97
CA ILE A 15 -2.05 6.31 5.73
C ILE A 15 -1.68 7.42 4.75
N GLN A 16 -0.53 8.06 4.92
CA GLN A 16 -0.02 9.06 3.97
C GLN A 16 0.07 8.48 2.56
N LEU A 17 0.70 7.30 2.42
CA LEU A 17 0.83 6.64 1.13
C LEU A 17 -0.52 6.24 0.53
N ALA A 18 -1.48 5.80 1.34
CA ALA A 18 -2.82 5.49 0.84
C ALA A 18 -3.52 6.72 0.25
N VAL A 19 -3.36 7.89 0.87
CA VAL A 19 -3.90 9.16 0.39
C VAL A 19 -3.26 9.57 -0.93
N ASP A 20 -1.93 9.47 -1.03
CA ASP A 20 -1.20 9.74 -2.27
C ASP A 20 -1.65 8.81 -3.40
N LEU A 21 -1.82 7.52 -3.11
CA LEU A 21 -2.28 6.53 -4.09
C LEU A 21 -3.71 6.83 -4.56
N ILE A 22 -4.63 7.19 -3.66
CA ILE A 22 -5.99 7.57 -4.03
C ILE A 22 -5.96 8.79 -4.96
N TYR A 23 -5.20 9.83 -4.60
CA TYR A 23 -5.06 11.02 -5.44
C TYR A 23 -4.54 10.66 -6.85
N LEU A 24 -3.52 9.80 -6.95
CA LEU A 24 -2.99 9.37 -8.24
C LEU A 24 -4.01 8.60 -9.07
N LEU A 25 -4.79 7.70 -8.45
CA LEU A 25 -5.81 6.92 -9.15
C LEU A 25 -6.93 7.81 -9.67
N GLU A 26 -7.41 8.74 -8.86
CA GLU A 26 -8.44 9.71 -9.25
C GLU A 26 -7.96 10.67 -10.34
N ALA A 27 -6.73 11.20 -10.20
CA ALA A 27 -6.14 12.11 -11.19
C ALA A 27 -5.93 11.47 -12.57
N ASN A 28 -5.84 10.14 -12.63
CA ASN A 28 -5.74 9.37 -13.87
C ASN A 28 -7.08 8.72 -14.29
N GLU A 29 -8.19 9.11 -13.65
CA GLU A 29 -9.54 8.62 -13.96
C GLU A 29 -9.64 7.08 -13.95
N VAL A 30 -8.88 6.43 -13.06
CA VAL A 30 -8.87 4.97 -12.96
C VAL A 30 -10.17 4.49 -12.32
N ASP A 31 -10.86 3.57 -12.99
CA ASP A 31 -12.06 2.93 -12.44
C ASP A 31 -11.77 2.23 -11.09
N PRO A 32 -12.60 2.43 -10.05
CA PRO A 32 -12.35 1.83 -8.73
C PRO A 32 -12.23 0.31 -8.73
N VAL A 33 -12.94 -0.41 -9.61
CA VAL A 33 -12.83 -1.87 -9.72
C VAL A 33 -11.46 -2.25 -10.27
N THR A 34 -11.04 -1.58 -11.34
CA THR A 34 -9.69 -1.76 -11.91
C THR A 34 -8.60 -1.40 -10.90
N ALA A 35 -8.78 -0.32 -10.14
CA ALA A 35 -7.84 0.09 -9.09
C ALA A 35 -7.70 -1.00 -8.00
N LEU A 36 -8.81 -1.59 -7.55
CA LEU A 36 -8.79 -2.66 -6.55
C LEU A 36 -8.08 -3.92 -7.07
N GLU A 37 -8.33 -4.32 -8.32
CA GLU A 37 -7.63 -5.45 -8.96
C GLU A 37 -6.12 -5.20 -9.04
N ALA A 38 -5.71 -4.00 -9.47
CA ALA A 38 -4.29 -3.62 -9.51
C ALA A 38 -3.65 -3.62 -8.12
N LEU A 39 -4.34 -3.09 -7.10
CA LEU A 39 -3.85 -3.08 -5.72
C LEU A 39 -3.70 -4.50 -5.14
N GLN A 40 -4.54 -5.46 -5.55
CA GLN A 40 -4.36 -6.86 -5.16
C GLN A 40 -3.07 -7.46 -5.73
N ILE A 41 -2.74 -7.14 -6.99
CA ILE A 41 -1.49 -7.58 -7.62
C ILE A 41 -0.29 -6.97 -6.90
N VAL A 42 -0.33 -5.66 -6.62
CA VAL A 42 0.73 -4.96 -5.87
C VAL A 42 0.91 -5.55 -4.48
N ARG A 43 -0.19 -5.81 -3.76
CA ARG A 43 -0.15 -6.46 -2.44
C ARG A 43 0.58 -7.80 -2.52
N HIS A 44 0.21 -8.64 -3.49
CA HIS A 44 0.82 -9.96 -3.64
C HIS A 44 2.33 -9.88 -3.96
N ASP A 45 2.76 -8.94 -4.80
CA ASP A 45 4.18 -8.70 -5.08
C ASP A 45 4.96 -8.27 -3.82
N LEU A 46 4.39 -7.38 -3.00
CA LEU A 46 4.99 -6.95 -1.75
C LEU A 46 5.08 -8.08 -0.72
N GLU A 47 4.01 -8.90 -0.58
CA GLU A 47 4.02 -10.10 0.28
C GLU A 47 5.12 -11.07 -0.14
N ARG A 48 5.29 -11.29 -1.45
CA ARG A 48 6.37 -12.13 -1.99
C ARG A 48 7.75 -11.56 -1.68
N LYS A 49 7.94 -10.25 -1.78
CA LYS A 49 9.21 -9.58 -1.44
C LYS A 49 9.54 -9.68 0.05
N ILE A 50 8.55 -9.53 0.92
CA ILE A 50 8.73 -9.72 2.37
C ILE A 50 9.13 -11.17 2.68
N THR A 51 8.47 -12.13 2.04
CA THR A 51 8.74 -13.56 2.24
C THR A 51 10.09 -13.98 1.66
N ALA A 52 10.46 -13.48 0.48
CA ALA A 52 11.74 -13.76 -0.17
C ALA A 52 12.93 -13.07 0.53
N ALA A 53 12.68 -12.02 1.31
CA ALA A 53 13.68 -11.38 2.16
C ALA A 53 13.93 -12.14 3.48
N ALA A 54 13.12 -13.16 3.80
CA ALA A 54 13.42 -14.05 4.91
C ALA A 54 14.54 -15.03 4.48
N PRO A 55 15.68 -15.09 5.20
CA PRO A 55 16.75 -16.00 4.85
C PRO A 55 16.23 -17.43 4.84
N GLU A 56 16.33 -18.07 3.68
CA GLU A 56 16.12 -19.49 3.48
C GLU A 56 16.89 -20.25 4.56
N LYS A 57 16.18 -20.86 5.52
CA LYS A 57 16.80 -21.76 6.48
C LYS A 57 17.46 -22.87 5.66
N THR A 58 18.76 -22.72 5.48
CA THR A 58 19.68 -23.73 4.96
C THR A 58 19.47 -25.02 5.76
N ILE A 59 18.71 -25.96 5.20
CA ILE A 59 18.75 -27.35 5.65
C ILE A 59 19.91 -27.97 4.88
N LYS A 60 21.12 -27.84 5.42
CA LYS A 60 22.22 -28.75 5.07
C LYS A 60 21.84 -30.11 5.67
N GLN A 61 21.48 -31.05 4.81
CA GLN A 61 21.59 -32.47 5.11
C GLN A 61 23.06 -32.87 5.09
#